data_AF-A0A131Y4A1-F1
#
_entry.id   AF-A0A131Y4A1-F1
#
_cell.length_a   1.000
_cell.length_b   1.000
_cell.length_c   1.000
_cell.angle_alpha   90.00
_cell.angle_beta   90.00
_cell.angle_gamma   90.00
#
_symmetry.space_group_name_H-M   'P 1'
#
loop_
_entity.id
_entity.type
_entity.pdbx_description
1 polymer ?
#
loop_
_entity_poly.entity_id
_entity_poly.type
_entity_poly.pdbx_seq_one_letter_code
_entity_poly.pdbx_strand_id
1 'polypeptide(L)'
;KGGAVRLGMLSARGERLLFADADGATRFSDFAKLEQEADTLFQQVGLRQSRVLILTVVSVAEPHGSSGRLPCSLGEGVYGRGEQTLTWLLPSQVVWSLLAFSSQRSILRTFLMLGFHLLVWLFAVRGVRDTQCGFKLFSREAARYLFPSLHVERWAFDVEMLYIAQRLKFPIREVAVHWT
;
A
#
# COMPACT_ATOMS: atom_id res chain seq x y z
N LYS A 1 -13.30 8.42 -9.48
CA LYS A 1 -12.37 8.32 -8.33
C LYS A 1 -10.99 8.79 -8.79
N GLY A 2 -10.28 8.03 -9.63
CA GLY A 2 -8.97 8.39 -10.17
C GLY A 2 -8.85 9.81 -10.75
N GLY A 3 -9.82 10.29 -11.53
CA GLY A 3 -9.79 11.66 -12.08
C GLY A 3 -9.81 12.75 -11.00
N ALA A 4 -10.63 12.57 -9.96
CA ALA A 4 -10.69 13.49 -8.82
C ALA A 4 -9.39 13.44 -7.98
N VAL A 5 -8.85 12.23 -7.75
CA VAL A 5 -7.58 12.06 -7.03
C VAL A 5 -6.43 12.71 -7.80
N ARG A 6 -6.35 12.49 -9.11
CA ARG A 6 -5.37 13.12 -10.00
C ARG A 6 -5.42 14.63 -9.90
N LEU A 7 -6.61 15.22 -10.04
CA LEU A 7 -6.78 16.67 -9.94
C LEU A 7 -6.38 17.21 -8.56
N GLY A 8 -6.81 16.54 -7.49
CA GLY A 8 -6.48 16.93 -6.12
C GLY A 8 -4.97 16.88 -5.86
N MET A 9 -4.31 15.82 -6.30
CA MET A 9 -2.86 15.63 -6.14
C MET A 9 -2.05 16.65 -6.92
N LEU A 10 -2.47 16.99 -8.14
CA LEU A 10 -1.81 18.02 -8.95
C LEU A 10 -2.05 19.44 -8.43
N SER A 11 -3.15 19.65 -7.70
CA SER A 11 -3.47 20.95 -7.10
C SER A 11 -2.82 21.16 -5.72
N ALA A 12 -2.38 20.08 -5.07
CA ALA A 12 -1.85 20.13 -3.70
C ALA A 12 -0.49 20.83 -3.61
N ARG A 13 -0.34 21.65 -2.56
CA ARG A 13 0.84 22.49 -2.30
C ARG A 13 1.69 22.02 -1.12
N GLY A 14 1.47 20.83 -0.57
CA GLY A 14 2.34 20.24 0.46
C GLY A 14 3.61 19.62 -0.13
N GLU A 15 4.71 19.58 0.64
CA GLU A 15 5.92 18.81 0.28
C GLU A 15 5.65 17.31 0.24
N ARG A 16 4.72 16.87 1.10
CA ARG A 16 4.14 15.54 1.16
C ARG A 16 2.66 15.64 0.86
N LEU A 17 2.15 14.69 0.09
CA LEU A 17 0.75 14.64 -0.33
C LEU A 17 0.14 13.35 0.19
N LEU A 18 -0.96 13.46 0.92
CA LEU A 18 -1.70 12.33 1.47
C LEU A 18 -2.96 12.11 0.64
N PHE A 19 -3.17 10.86 0.21
CA PHE A 19 -4.46 10.37 -0.24
C PHE A 19 -5.12 9.61 0.90
N ALA A 20 -6.38 9.93 1.16
CA ALA A 20 -7.22 9.24 2.12
C ALA A 20 -8.64 9.09 1.55
N ASP A 21 -9.21 7.89 1.64
CA ASP A 21 -10.63 7.69 1.34
C ASP A 21 -11.50 8.44 2.37
N ALA A 22 -12.62 9.00 1.91
CA ALA A 22 -13.50 9.84 2.72
C ALA A 22 -14.49 9.04 3.59
N ASP A 23 -14.31 7.72 3.70
CA ASP A 23 -15.18 6.81 4.45
C ASP A 23 -14.83 6.74 5.95
N GLY A 24 -13.73 7.37 6.37
CA GLY A 24 -13.29 7.40 7.76
C GLY A 24 -12.68 6.08 8.24
N ALA A 25 -12.39 5.15 7.34
CA ALA A 25 -11.85 3.84 7.69
C ALA A 25 -10.40 3.90 8.21
N THR A 26 -9.69 5.02 8.00
CA THR A 26 -8.36 5.29 8.56
C THR A 26 -8.39 6.47 9.54
N ARG A 27 -7.67 6.36 10.66
CA ARG A 27 -7.60 7.42 11.67
C ARG A 27 -6.44 8.37 11.40
N PHE A 28 -6.62 9.65 11.74
CA PHE A 28 -5.53 10.63 11.64
C PHE A 28 -4.32 10.30 12.53
N SER A 29 -4.49 9.50 13.59
CA SER A 29 -3.37 9.00 14.40
C SER A 29 -2.39 8.13 13.59
N ASP A 30 -2.87 7.43 12.57
CA ASP A 30 -2.02 6.58 11.72
C ASP A 30 -1.14 7.40 10.77
N PHE A 31 -1.49 8.68 10.54
CA PHE A 31 -0.68 9.60 9.75
C PHE A 31 0.72 9.78 10.33
N ALA A 32 0.85 9.91 11.66
CA ALA A 32 2.15 10.10 12.31
C ALA A 32 3.10 8.91 12.06
N LYS A 33 2.55 7.68 12.02
CA LYS A 33 3.32 6.47 11.71
C LYS A 33 3.79 6.47 10.25
N LEU A 34 2.92 6.82 9.31
CA LEU A 34 3.28 6.97 7.90
C LEU A 34 4.34 8.04 7.68
N GLU A 35 4.20 9.17 8.37
CA GLU A 35 5.12 10.28 8.28
C GLU A 35 6.52 9.87 8.79
N GLN A 36 6.59 9.18 9.93
CA GLN A 36 7.85 8.68 10.48
C GLN A 36 8.55 7.66 9.54
N GLU A 37 7.78 6.75 8.96
CA GLU A 37 8.31 5.80 7.97
C GLU A 37 8.76 6.52 6.70
N ALA A 38 8.06 7.60 6.33
CA ALA A 38 8.48 8.46 5.24
C ALA A 38 9.81 9.13 5.52
N ASP A 39 9.94 9.77 6.68
CA ASP A 39 11.18 10.39 7.12
C ASP A 39 12.35 9.41 7.11
N THR A 40 12.12 8.20 7.64
CA THR A 40 13.11 7.13 7.65
C THR A 40 13.54 6.76 6.23
N LEU A 41 12.58 6.58 5.32
CA LEU A 41 12.88 6.20 3.95
C LEU A 41 13.53 7.33 3.15
N PHE A 42 13.11 8.58 3.37
CA PHE A 42 13.76 9.75 2.80
C PHE A 42 15.22 9.86 3.26
N GLN A 43 15.49 9.59 4.54
CA GLN A 43 16.86 9.58 5.08
C GLN A 43 17.70 8.44 4.49
N GLN A 44 17.15 7.22 4.37
CA GLN A 44 17.83 6.06 3.80
C GLN A 44 18.20 6.24 2.32
N VAL A 45 17.34 6.90 1.54
CA VAL A 45 17.59 7.14 0.11
C VAL A 45 18.59 8.30 -0.11
N GLY A 46 18.94 9.06 0.94
CA GLY A 46 20.08 9.98 0.94
C GLY A 46 19.95 11.22 0.04
N LEU A 47 18.76 11.49 -0.51
CA LEU A 47 18.54 12.63 -1.41
C LEU A 47 17.36 13.49 -0.94
N ARG A 48 17.62 14.80 -0.83
CA ARG A 48 16.66 15.86 -0.46
C ARG A 48 15.41 15.94 -1.35
N GLN A 49 15.40 15.23 -2.48
CA GLN A 49 14.35 15.22 -3.51
C GLN A 49 14.21 13.82 -4.12
N SER A 50 13.86 12.84 -3.27
CA SER A 50 13.67 11.46 -3.73
C SER A 50 12.21 11.23 -4.11
N ARG A 51 12.00 10.63 -5.28
CA ARG A 51 10.69 10.20 -5.78
C ARG A 51 10.16 9.02 -4.96
N VAL A 52 9.63 9.27 -3.77
CA VAL A 52 9.22 8.24 -2.81
C VAL A 52 7.70 8.06 -2.82
N LEU A 53 7.28 6.80 -2.86
CA LEU A 53 5.89 6.39 -2.71
C LEU A 53 5.76 5.51 -1.46
N ILE A 54 4.85 5.86 -0.56
CA ILE A 54 4.60 5.08 0.65
C ILE A 54 3.14 4.68 0.65
N LEU A 55 2.95 3.39 0.85
CA LEU A 55 1.66 2.74 0.83
C LEU A 55 1.37 2.26 2.24
N THR A 56 0.10 2.33 2.62
CA THR A 56 -0.34 1.53 3.76
C THR A 56 -0.66 0.12 3.32
N VAL A 57 -0.42 -0.82 4.24
CA VAL A 57 -1.05 -2.13 4.19
C VAL A 57 -2.05 -2.23 5.33
N VAL A 58 -3.17 -2.88 5.04
CA VAL A 58 -4.12 -3.33 6.06
C VAL A 58 -3.39 -4.27 7.01
N SER A 59 -3.19 -3.84 8.25
CA SER A 59 -2.84 -4.76 9.33
C SER A 59 -4.14 -5.29 9.90
N VAL A 60 -4.48 -6.54 9.57
CA VAL A 60 -5.48 -7.26 10.36
C VAL A 60 -4.93 -7.35 11.78
N ALA A 61 -5.73 -6.95 12.77
CA ALA A 61 -5.33 -6.92 14.17
C ALA A 61 -4.61 -8.22 14.57
N GLU A 62 -3.48 -8.11 15.25
CA GLU A 62 -3.06 -9.24 16.09
C GLU A 62 -4.20 -9.50 17.09
N PRO A 63 -4.57 -10.78 17.31
CA PRO A 63 -5.61 -11.09 18.26
C PRO A 63 -5.16 -10.58 19.63
N HIS A 64 -6.08 -9.90 20.33
CA HIS A 64 -5.87 -9.33 21.65
C HIS A 64 -5.09 -10.27 22.59
N GLY A 65 -3.93 -9.81 23.08
CA GLY A 65 -3.36 -10.28 24.34
C GLY A 65 -1.86 -10.54 24.35
N SER A 66 -1.07 -9.51 24.69
CA SER A 66 -0.31 -9.50 25.95
C SER A 66 0.65 -8.30 26.01
N SER A 67 0.57 -7.60 27.13
CA SER A 67 1.39 -6.47 27.52
C SER A 67 2.87 -6.87 27.63
N GLY A 68 3.77 -6.15 26.96
CA GLY A 68 5.21 -6.36 27.10
C GLY A 68 6.03 -5.22 26.48
N ARG A 69 6.76 -4.48 27.32
CA ARG A 69 7.67 -3.38 26.95
C ARG A 69 8.88 -3.88 26.15
N LEU A 70 9.20 -3.12 25.09
CA LEU A 70 10.43 -2.88 24.30
C LEU A 70 11.79 -3.45 24.78
N PRO A 71 12.77 -3.63 23.87
CA PRO A 71 13.72 -2.52 23.66
C PRO A 71 14.09 -2.21 22.20
N CYS A 72 14.35 -0.93 21.96
CA CYS A 72 15.15 -0.40 20.87
C CYS A 72 16.53 -1.05 20.84
N SER A 73 16.91 -1.64 19.71
CA SER A 73 18.25 -1.71 19.10
C SER A 73 18.36 -3.00 18.29
N LEU A 74 18.33 -2.88 16.96
CA LEU A 74 19.06 -3.74 16.02
C LEU A 74 18.75 -3.25 14.60
N GLY A 75 19.82 -2.83 13.92
CA GLY A 75 19.79 -2.45 12.53
C GLY A 75 19.57 -3.64 11.59
N GLU A 76 19.34 -3.27 10.34
CA GLU A 76 19.64 -4.02 9.12
C GLU A 76 19.20 -5.49 9.04
N GLY A 77 18.17 -5.70 8.21
CA GLY A 77 18.12 -6.84 7.30
C GLY A 77 17.77 -8.19 7.91
N VAL A 78 17.35 -9.08 7.02
CA VAL A 78 17.00 -10.48 7.29
C VAL A 78 15.61 -10.67 7.92
N TYR A 79 14.57 -10.49 7.09
CA TYR A 79 13.35 -11.28 7.27
C TYR A 79 13.74 -12.76 7.08
N GLY A 80 13.53 -13.54 8.14
CA GLY A 80 14.08 -14.87 8.34
C GLY A 80 13.91 -15.85 7.18
N ARG A 81 15.02 -16.47 6.83
CA ARG A 81 15.13 -17.72 6.08
C ARG A 81 14.67 -18.86 7.00
N GLY A 82 13.40 -19.26 6.93
CA GLY A 82 12.94 -20.40 7.73
C GLY A 82 11.43 -20.61 7.84
N GLU A 83 10.68 -20.52 6.74
CA GLU A 83 9.34 -21.11 6.57
C GLU A 83 8.90 -20.90 5.11
N GLN A 84 9.67 -21.52 4.20
CA GLN A 84 9.52 -21.35 2.76
C GLN A 84 9.37 -22.71 2.09
N THR A 85 8.14 -23.21 1.93
CA THR A 85 7.91 -24.30 0.97
C THR A 85 6.55 -24.29 0.27
N LEU A 86 5.47 -23.68 0.79
CA LEU A 86 4.15 -23.79 0.16
C LEU A 86 3.41 -22.48 -0.16
N THR A 87 3.90 -21.32 0.27
CA THR A 87 3.28 -20.00 0.02
C THR A 87 3.69 -19.36 -1.31
N TRP A 88 4.52 -20.02 -2.12
CA TRP A 88 5.09 -19.44 -3.35
C TRP A 88 4.27 -19.63 -4.62
N LEU A 89 3.23 -20.48 -4.61
CA LEU A 89 2.45 -20.77 -5.82
C LEU A 89 1.25 -19.83 -6.03
N LEU A 90 0.77 -19.20 -4.97
CA LEU A 90 -0.39 -18.29 -5.02
C LEU A 90 -0.12 -17.04 -4.17
N PRO A 91 -0.58 -15.84 -4.59
CA PRO A 91 -0.46 -14.62 -3.80
C PRO A 91 -1.02 -14.85 -2.40
N SER A 92 -0.38 -14.30 -1.35
CA SER A 92 -0.89 -14.38 0.02
C SER A 92 -2.35 -13.95 0.12
N GLN A 93 -2.76 -12.97 -0.68
CA GLN A 93 -4.15 -12.51 -0.81
C GLN A 93 -5.13 -13.60 -1.28
N VAL A 94 -4.73 -14.50 -2.17
CA VAL A 94 -5.55 -15.63 -2.65
C VAL A 94 -5.73 -16.65 -1.53
N VAL A 95 -4.65 -16.93 -0.78
CA VAL A 95 -4.70 -17.79 0.41
C VAL A 95 -5.61 -17.20 1.49
N TRP A 96 -5.48 -15.91 1.78
CA TRP A 96 -6.35 -15.19 2.73
C TRP A 96 -7.81 -15.12 2.26
N SER A 97 -8.07 -14.96 0.96
CA SER A 97 -9.44 -14.93 0.41
C SER A 97 -10.13 -16.29 0.46
N LEU A 98 -9.37 -17.39 0.34
CA LEU A 98 -9.86 -18.76 0.51
C LEU A 98 -10.13 -19.09 1.98
N LEU A 99 -9.28 -18.59 2.90
CA LEU A 99 -9.47 -18.75 4.35
C LEU A 99 -10.59 -17.85 4.91
N ALA A 100 -10.83 -16.68 4.31
CA ALA A 100 -11.87 -15.72 4.69
C ALA A 100 -13.26 -16.03 4.06
N PHE A 101 -13.55 -17.29 3.74
CA PHE A 101 -14.86 -17.75 3.24
C PHE A 101 -16.01 -17.58 4.28
N SER A 102 -15.74 -16.99 5.44
CA SER A 102 -16.73 -16.62 6.45
C SER A 102 -17.26 -15.20 6.25
N SER A 103 -18.16 -15.01 5.28
CA SER A 103 -19.12 -13.89 5.25
C SER A 103 -20.05 -14.02 4.05
N GLN A 104 -21.33 -13.69 4.23
CA GLN A 104 -22.36 -13.71 3.18
C GLN A 104 -22.01 -12.79 1.99
N ARG A 105 -21.16 -13.25 1.06
CA ARG A 105 -20.78 -12.54 -0.15
C ARG A 105 -21.20 -13.39 -1.35
N SER A 106 -21.91 -12.79 -2.30
CA SER A 106 -22.29 -13.46 -3.56
C SER A 106 -21.07 -14.12 -4.20
N ILE A 107 -21.20 -15.39 -4.59
CA ILE A 107 -20.13 -16.20 -5.19
C ILE A 107 -19.52 -15.50 -6.40
N LEU A 108 -20.34 -14.81 -7.20
CA LEU A 108 -19.89 -14.02 -8.35
C LEU A 108 -18.93 -12.89 -7.93
N ARG A 109 -19.23 -12.20 -6.82
CA ARG A 109 -18.37 -11.13 -6.30
C ARG A 109 -17.03 -11.67 -5.84
N THR A 110 -17.02 -12.84 -5.21
CA THR A 110 -15.79 -13.51 -4.78
C THR A 110 -14.96 -13.97 -5.98
N PHE A 111 -15.60 -14.57 -7.00
CA PHE A 111 -14.93 -14.98 -8.22
C PHE A 111 -14.31 -13.80 -8.99
N LEU A 112 -15.07 -12.73 -9.20
CA LEU A 112 -14.58 -11.53 -9.87
C LEU A 112 -13.44 -10.86 -9.10
N MET A 113 -13.52 -10.85 -7.77
CA MET A 113 -12.46 -10.31 -6.91
C MET A 113 -11.17 -11.13 -7.00
N LEU A 114 -11.26 -12.47 -6.93
CA LEU A 114 -10.11 -13.36 -7.07
C LEU A 114 -9.48 -13.24 -8.47
N GLY A 115 -10.30 -13.24 -9.52
CA GLY A 115 -9.84 -13.09 -10.90
C GLY A 115 -9.14 -11.76 -11.13
N PHE A 116 -9.69 -10.66 -10.59
CA PHE A 116 -9.04 -9.35 -10.64
C PHE A 116 -7.68 -9.35 -9.94
N HIS A 117 -7.59 -9.88 -8.71
CA HIS A 117 -6.32 -9.95 -7.98
C HIS A 117 -5.28 -10.81 -8.71
N LEU A 118 -5.69 -11.93 -9.30
CA LEU A 118 -4.80 -12.79 -10.09
C LEU A 118 -4.23 -12.03 -11.30
N LEU A 119 -5.06 -11.30 -12.03
CA LEU A 119 -4.63 -10.50 -13.18
C LEU A 119 -3.68 -9.38 -12.78
N VAL A 120 -3.97 -8.67 -11.69
CA VAL A 120 -3.10 -7.60 -11.16
C VAL A 120 -1.74 -8.17 -10.75
N TRP A 121 -1.73 -9.30 -10.04
CA TRP A 121 -0.50 -9.96 -9.61
C TRP A 121 0.32 -10.49 -10.79
N LEU A 122 -0.33 -11.03 -11.82
CA LEU A 122 0.35 -11.58 -12.98
C LEU A 122 0.94 -10.50 -13.89
N PHE A 123 0.19 -9.41 -14.14
CA PHE A 123 0.49 -8.47 -15.21
C PHE A 123 0.86 -7.04 -14.77
N ALA A 124 0.47 -6.61 -13.57
CA ALA A 124 0.61 -5.21 -13.18
C ALA A 124 1.65 -4.97 -12.08
N VAL A 125 1.43 -5.52 -10.87
CA VAL A 125 2.21 -5.10 -9.69
C VAL A 125 2.71 -6.33 -8.96
N ARG A 126 4.02 -6.42 -8.71
CA ARG A 126 4.63 -7.51 -7.92
C ARG A 126 5.15 -6.98 -6.58
N GLY A 127 5.03 -7.78 -5.53
CA GLY A 127 5.61 -7.45 -4.21
C GLY A 127 4.86 -6.38 -3.39
N VAL A 128 3.66 -5.99 -3.81
CA VAL A 128 2.74 -5.14 -3.03
C VAL A 128 1.57 -6.01 -2.56
N ARG A 129 1.36 -6.07 -1.24
CA ARG A 129 0.30 -6.83 -0.58
C ARG A 129 -1.04 -6.14 -0.58
N ASP A 130 -1.10 -4.82 -0.68
CA ASP A 130 -2.37 -4.11 -0.84
C ASP A 130 -2.26 -3.06 -1.95
N THR A 131 -2.79 -3.41 -3.12
CA THR A 131 -2.76 -2.50 -4.28
C THR A 131 -3.86 -1.44 -4.22
N GLN A 132 -4.91 -1.66 -3.44
CA GLN A 132 -6.14 -0.87 -3.42
C GLN A 132 -6.39 -0.16 -2.09
N CYS A 133 -5.33 0.09 -1.31
CA CYS A 133 -5.47 0.80 -0.05
C CYS A 133 -5.94 2.25 -0.29
N GLY A 134 -6.90 2.69 0.53
CA GLY A 134 -7.43 4.05 0.51
C GLY A 134 -6.50 5.09 1.14
N PHE A 135 -5.36 4.69 1.71
CA PHE A 135 -4.48 5.56 2.49
C PHE A 135 -3.02 5.49 1.98
N LYS A 136 -2.53 6.55 1.33
CA LYS A 136 -1.24 6.57 0.63
C LYS A 136 -0.55 7.91 0.77
N LEU A 137 0.77 7.91 0.99
CA LEU A 137 1.57 9.12 1.14
C LEU A 137 2.60 9.22 0.00
N PHE A 138 2.69 10.41 -0.60
CA PHE A 138 3.53 10.67 -1.76
C PHE A 138 4.50 11.82 -1.47
N SER A 139 5.73 11.73 -1.97
CA SER A 139 6.53 12.94 -2.14
C SER A 139 5.92 13.81 -3.25
N ARG A 140 6.06 15.13 -3.17
CA ARG A 140 5.61 16.03 -4.24
C ARG A 140 6.16 15.63 -5.60
N GLU A 141 7.41 15.21 -5.64
CA GLU A 141 8.02 14.78 -6.88
C GLU A 141 7.40 13.51 -7.41
N ALA A 142 7.18 12.51 -6.56
CA ALA A 142 6.50 11.29 -6.96
C ALA A 142 5.13 11.61 -7.55
N ALA A 143 4.36 12.49 -6.92
CA ALA A 143 3.07 12.91 -7.42
C ALA A 143 3.16 13.58 -8.81
N ARG A 144 4.16 14.43 -9.04
CA ARG A 144 4.40 15.10 -10.34
C ARG A 144 4.74 14.14 -11.48
N TYR A 145 5.33 12.99 -11.19
CA TYR A 145 5.61 11.97 -12.21
C TYR A 145 4.43 11.00 -12.40
N LEU A 146 3.78 10.60 -11.31
CA LEU A 146 2.72 9.58 -11.33
C LEU A 146 1.41 10.14 -11.89
N PHE A 147 0.88 11.22 -11.30
CA PHE A 147 -0.49 11.67 -11.58
C PHE A 147 -0.71 12.24 -12.99
N PRO A 148 0.24 12.94 -13.64
CA PRO A 148 0.05 13.34 -15.03
C PRO A 148 -0.01 12.15 -15.99
N SER A 149 0.65 11.05 -15.64
CA SER A 149 0.79 9.84 -16.44
C SER A 149 -0.36 8.83 -16.28
N LEU A 150 -1.32 9.11 -15.37
CA LEU A 150 -2.50 8.25 -15.15
C LEU A 150 -3.53 8.43 -16.26
N HIS A 151 -4.01 7.32 -16.81
CA HIS A 151 -5.11 7.26 -17.78
C HIS A 151 -6.41 6.75 -17.14
N VAL A 152 -6.31 5.93 -16.10
CA VAL A 152 -7.46 5.33 -15.43
C VAL A 152 -8.08 6.36 -14.48
N GLU A 153 -9.19 6.96 -14.89
CA GLU A 153 -9.90 7.96 -14.08
C GLU A 153 -10.92 7.36 -13.08
N ARG A 154 -11.09 6.03 -13.11
CA ARG A 154 -12.10 5.29 -12.32
C ARG A 154 -11.48 4.66 -11.07
N TRP A 155 -12.03 3.55 -10.60
CA TRP A 155 -11.66 2.91 -9.33
C TRP A 155 -10.30 2.18 -9.39
N ALA A 156 -9.86 1.75 -10.57
CA ALA A 156 -8.63 0.97 -10.74
C ALA A 156 -7.36 1.84 -10.90
N PHE A 157 -7.44 3.14 -10.63
CA PHE A 157 -6.30 4.07 -10.80
C PHE A 157 -5.10 3.69 -9.92
N ASP A 158 -5.38 3.10 -8.75
CA ASP A 158 -4.37 2.65 -7.81
C ASP A 158 -3.41 1.61 -8.42
N VAL A 159 -3.93 0.70 -9.25
CA VAL A 159 -3.14 -0.34 -9.92
C VAL A 159 -2.25 0.27 -11.01
N GLU A 160 -2.78 1.16 -11.83
CA GLU A 160 -1.99 1.85 -12.86
C GLU A 160 -0.90 2.71 -12.22
N MET A 161 -1.23 3.43 -11.15
CA MET A 161 -0.28 4.23 -10.40
C MET A 161 0.88 3.40 -9.86
N LEU A 162 0.59 2.24 -9.26
CA LEU A 162 1.61 1.33 -8.75
C LEU A 162 2.44 0.71 -9.87
N TYR A 163 1.82 0.36 -10.99
CA TYR A 163 2.52 -0.10 -12.19
C TYR A 163 3.52 0.96 -12.68
N ILE A 164 3.09 2.22 -12.83
CA ILE A 164 3.96 3.32 -13.25
C ILE A 164 5.08 3.55 -12.22
N ALA A 165 4.77 3.53 -10.92
CA ALA A 165 5.77 3.69 -9.86
C ALA A 165 6.86 2.62 -9.92
N GLN A 166 6.49 1.35 -10.15
CA GLN A 166 7.47 0.26 -10.32
C GLN A 166 8.29 0.40 -11.61
N ARG A 167 7.66 0.81 -12.71
CA ARG A 167 8.36 1.06 -13.99
C ARG A 167 9.36 2.20 -13.88
N LEU A 168 9.04 3.24 -13.09
CA LEU A 168 9.93 4.35 -12.78
C LEU A 168 10.90 4.07 -11.63
N LYS A 169 10.89 2.84 -11.08
CA LYS A 169 11.75 2.38 -9.97
C LYS A 169 11.66 3.25 -8.71
N PHE A 170 10.46 3.74 -8.40
CA PHE A 170 10.26 4.48 -7.15
C PHE A 170 10.39 3.51 -5.98
N PRO A 171 11.11 3.87 -4.90
CA PRO A 171 11.05 3.11 -3.67
C PRO A 171 9.63 3.12 -3.13
N ILE A 172 9.09 1.92 -2.94
CA ILE A 172 7.75 1.66 -2.41
C ILE A 172 7.90 0.96 -1.08
N ARG A 173 7.27 1.52 -0.04
CA ARG A 173 7.24 0.91 1.30
C ARG A 173 5.81 0.73 1.79
N GLU A 174 5.53 -0.46 2.27
CA GLU A 174 4.26 -0.82 2.92
C GLU A 174 4.36 -0.64 4.44
N VAL A 175 3.44 0.14 5.00
CA VAL A 175 3.34 0.41 6.45
C VAL A 175 2.02 -0.14 7.00
N ALA A 176 2.11 -0.98 8.03
CA ALA A 176 0.95 -1.57 8.70
C ALA A 176 0.19 -0.52 9.53
N VAL A 177 -1.09 -0.30 9.23
CA VAL A 177 -2.00 0.57 10.00
C VAL A 177 -3.25 -0.20 10.44
N HIS A 178 -3.84 0.21 11.56
CA HIS A 178 -5.08 -0.37 12.08
C HIS A 178 -6.28 0.35 11.46
N TRP A 179 -7.11 -0.40 10.75
CA TRP A 179 -8.38 0.10 10.23
C TRP A 179 -9.46 -0.07 11.29
N THR A 180 -10.38 0.91 11.42
CA THR A 180 -11.53 0.83 12.34
C THR A 180 -12.86 0.73 11.62
#